data_AF-A0A9D1G929-F1
#
_entry.id   AF-A0A9D1G929-F1
#
_cell.length_a   1.000
_cell.length_b   1.000
_cell.length_c   1.000
_cell.angle_alpha   90.00
_cell.angle_beta   90.00
_cell.angle_gamma   90.00
#
_symmetry.space_group_name_H-M   'P 1'
#
loop_
_entity.id
_entity.type
_entity.pdbx_description
1 polymer ?
#
loop_
_entity_poly.entity_id
_entity_poly.type
_entity_poly.pdbx_seq_one_letter_code
_entity_poly.pdbx_strand_id
1 'polypeptide(L)'
;MNQYKLVTIDLAFYAQLHLRLGNEQLLRKAGRGYVGLYDEKENWYIPIRSNLGKKKPSNACFPTPFQTSNPHFKNPGLDFQKAIYVPKEYTITIQNTMPTDQANFISDNEDKIRKAFEEYVLFVDSANKKSASYRFSTIPLFPEGIEKIKALKQTEVKDIDSEKEIDLRQALKNQNPFEVKKALKLDLVSYGKDKNKLKDYLKIFARMPYLSVENLQLLVAQKADIRKLERLTDWQMENPDETVQPHTYQLLDTQYVTKLDEKGQPIIDDEGKA
;
A
#
# COMPACT_ATOMS: atom_id res chain seq x y z
N MET A 1 -18.05 14.66 8.16
CA MET A 1 -16.95 15.11 7.28
C MET A 1 -15.85 15.61 8.20
N ASN A 2 -14.69 14.95 8.22
CA ASN A 2 -13.54 15.57 8.86
C ASN A 2 -13.04 16.66 7.91
N GLN A 3 -12.88 17.85 8.47
CA GLN A 3 -12.27 18.99 7.82
C GLN A 3 -10.84 19.00 8.34
N TYR A 4 -9.86 18.83 7.46
CA TYR A 4 -8.45 18.91 7.83
C TYR A 4 -8.15 20.14 8.72
N LYS A 5 -7.18 20.00 9.61
CA LYS A 5 -6.77 21.09 10.52
C LYS A 5 -5.55 21.82 9.96
N LEU A 6 -5.56 23.14 10.05
CA LEU A 6 -4.38 23.96 9.80
C LEU A 6 -3.72 24.34 11.11
N VAL A 7 -2.44 24.05 11.21
CA VAL A 7 -1.66 24.33 12.42
C VAL A 7 -0.29 24.92 12.08
N THR A 8 0.29 25.62 13.04
CA THR A 8 1.73 25.71 13.19
C THR A 8 2.17 24.83 14.35
N ILE A 9 3.46 24.56 14.46
CA ILE A 9 4.03 23.75 15.54
C ILE A 9 4.81 24.66 16.47
N ASP A 10 4.68 24.43 17.77
CA ASP A 10 5.38 25.16 18.82
C ASP A 10 6.89 25.12 18.59
N LEU A 11 7.52 26.30 18.65
CA LEU A 11 8.97 26.44 18.49
C LEU A 11 9.74 25.69 19.59
N ALA A 12 9.18 25.63 20.81
CA ALA A 12 9.77 24.86 21.91
C ALA A 12 9.83 23.37 21.57
N PHE A 13 8.77 22.83 20.95
CA PHE A 13 8.75 21.44 20.51
C PHE A 13 9.77 21.19 19.38
N TYR A 14 9.96 22.11 18.44
CA TYR A 14 11.04 22.00 17.46
C TYR A 14 12.42 21.94 18.08
N ALA A 15 12.68 22.74 19.13
CA ALA A 15 13.93 22.70 19.87
C ALA A 15 14.12 21.34 20.58
N GLN A 16 13.07 20.81 21.21
CA GLN A 16 13.09 19.48 21.83
C GLN A 16 13.34 18.36 20.79
N LEU A 17 12.64 18.40 19.65
CA LEU A 17 12.86 17.46 18.55
C LEU A 17 14.29 17.53 18.03
N HIS A 18 14.86 18.73 17.91
CA HIS A 18 16.23 18.90 17.47
C HIS A 18 17.22 18.25 18.45
N LEU A 19 17.06 18.50 19.76
CA LEU A 19 17.87 17.86 20.80
C LEU A 19 17.74 16.34 20.78
N ARG A 20 16.51 15.83 20.59
CA ARG A 20 16.22 14.39 20.56
C ARG A 20 16.77 13.68 19.33
N LEU A 21 16.71 14.33 18.16
CA LEU A 21 16.94 13.68 16.86
C LEU A 21 18.26 14.10 16.21
N GLY A 22 18.96 15.12 16.74
CA GLY A 22 20.22 15.63 16.20
C GLY A 22 20.11 16.20 14.78
N ASN A 23 18.89 16.55 14.32
CA ASN A 23 18.63 16.88 12.92
C ASN A 23 18.30 18.37 12.75
N GLU A 24 19.20 19.12 12.11
CA GLU A 24 19.01 20.56 11.83
C GLU A 24 17.90 20.85 10.81
N GLN A 25 17.46 19.87 10.02
CA GLN A 25 16.47 20.10 8.98
C GLN A 25 15.06 20.43 9.51
N LEU A 26 14.81 20.21 10.80
CA LEU A 26 13.56 20.53 11.48
C LEU A 26 13.48 22.01 11.87
N LEU A 27 14.57 22.60 12.38
CA LEU A 27 14.62 23.99 12.87
C LEU A 27 14.49 25.06 11.78
N ARG A 28 14.98 24.81 10.56
CA ARG A 28 14.95 25.78 9.43
C ARG A 28 13.54 26.11 8.90
N LYS A 29 12.48 25.71 9.60
CA LYS A 29 11.10 25.68 9.11
C LYS A 29 10.06 26.15 10.13
N ALA A 30 10.49 26.75 11.24
CA ALA A 30 9.61 27.40 12.21
C ALA A 30 8.65 28.39 11.52
N GLY A 31 7.40 28.45 11.98
CA GLY A 31 6.35 29.33 11.41
C GLY A 31 5.68 28.80 10.13
N ARG A 32 6.01 27.59 9.66
CA ARG A 32 5.31 26.98 8.53
C ARG A 32 3.92 26.49 8.93
N GLY A 33 2.94 26.67 8.03
CA GLY A 33 1.62 26.05 8.12
C GLY A 33 1.63 24.58 7.70
N TYR A 34 0.92 23.75 8.45
CA TYR A 34 0.78 22.32 8.25
C TYR A 34 -0.69 21.92 8.12
N VAL A 35 -0.95 20.89 7.33
CA VAL A 35 -2.24 20.18 7.30
C VAL A 35 -2.15 18.96 8.22
N GLY A 36 -3.05 18.87 9.20
CA GLY A 36 -3.29 17.67 9.99
C GLY A 36 -4.46 16.88 9.42
N LEU A 37 -4.24 15.61 9.08
CA LEU A 37 -5.20 14.74 8.38
C LEU A 37 -5.88 13.68 9.27
N TYR A 38 -5.55 13.64 10.57
CA TYR A 38 -5.99 12.59 11.49
C TYR A 38 -6.69 13.21 12.73
N ASP A 39 -7.11 12.39 13.70
CA ASP A 39 -7.87 12.83 14.89
C ASP A 39 -7.01 13.52 15.97
N GLU A 40 -7.46 13.69 17.20
CA GLU A 40 -6.73 14.52 18.17
C GLU A 40 -5.63 13.77 18.97
N LYS A 41 -5.46 12.47 18.74
CA LYS A 41 -4.66 11.58 19.62
C LYS A 41 -3.23 11.32 19.11
N GLU A 42 -2.58 12.35 18.57
CA GLU A 42 -1.25 12.36 17.90
C GLU A 42 -1.30 12.09 16.40
N ASN A 43 -0.89 13.10 15.61
CA ASN A 43 -1.07 13.10 14.17
C ASN A 43 0.20 13.36 13.40
N TRP A 44 0.15 12.90 12.17
CA TRP A 44 0.99 13.42 11.11
C TRP A 44 0.50 14.79 10.64
N TYR A 45 1.44 15.73 10.62
CA TYR A 45 1.27 17.08 10.11
C TYR A 45 2.13 17.25 8.87
N ILE A 46 1.51 17.60 7.76
CA ILE A 46 2.16 17.69 6.45
C ILE A 46 2.35 19.16 6.09
N PRO A 47 3.59 19.61 5.83
CA PRO A 47 3.85 21.02 5.54
C PRO A 47 3.28 21.44 4.19
N ILE A 48 2.61 22.60 4.19
CA ILE A 48 2.17 23.28 2.97
C ILE A 48 3.34 24.04 2.36
N ARG A 49 3.45 23.99 1.04
CA ARG A 49 4.50 24.67 0.26
C ARG A 49 3.84 25.43 -0.87
N SER A 50 4.32 26.64 -1.14
CA SER A 50 4.01 27.37 -2.38
C SER A 50 4.84 26.88 -3.58
N ASN A 51 5.90 26.09 -3.30
CA ASN A 51 6.79 25.53 -4.30
C ASN A 51 7.36 24.18 -3.82
N LEU A 52 6.74 23.10 -4.30
CA LEU A 52 7.26 21.74 -4.20
C LEU A 52 8.46 21.59 -5.14
N GLY A 53 9.57 21.09 -4.59
CA GLY A 53 10.84 21.00 -5.33
C GLY A 53 10.77 19.99 -6.48
N LYS A 54 11.17 20.43 -7.68
CA LYS A 54 11.15 19.61 -8.92
C LYS A 54 12.00 18.34 -8.87
N LYS A 55 12.99 18.28 -7.96
CA LYS A 55 13.90 17.13 -7.79
C LYS A 55 13.42 16.10 -6.76
N LYS A 56 12.24 16.32 -6.16
CA LYS A 56 11.68 15.37 -5.19
C LYS A 56 11.11 14.14 -5.92
N PRO A 57 11.13 12.96 -5.28
CA PRO A 57 10.40 11.80 -5.78
C PRO A 57 8.91 12.15 -5.98
N SER A 58 8.30 11.60 -7.03
CA SER A 58 6.90 11.90 -7.38
C SER A 58 5.92 11.52 -6.25
N ASN A 59 6.17 10.41 -5.55
CA ASN A 59 5.37 9.96 -4.42
C ASN A 59 5.63 10.73 -3.12
N ALA A 60 6.61 11.65 -3.08
CA ALA A 60 6.98 12.39 -1.87
C ALA A 60 6.24 13.72 -1.72
N CYS A 61 5.35 14.04 -2.65
CA CYS A 61 4.59 15.29 -2.68
C CYS A 61 3.16 15.05 -3.17
N PHE A 62 2.25 15.94 -2.79
CA PHE A 62 0.90 16.01 -3.34
C PHE A 62 0.63 17.43 -3.86
N PRO A 63 0.62 17.65 -5.19
CA PRO A 63 0.29 18.95 -5.76
C PRO A 63 -1.14 19.39 -5.41
N THR A 64 -1.30 20.67 -5.08
CA THR A 64 -2.61 21.30 -4.84
C THR A 64 -2.75 22.51 -5.77
N PRO A 65 -2.89 22.29 -7.08
CA PRO A 65 -2.92 23.37 -8.05
C PRO A 65 -4.17 24.22 -7.91
N PHE A 66 -4.03 25.53 -8.15
CA PHE A 66 -5.13 26.47 -8.26
C PHE A 66 -4.72 27.62 -9.19
N GLN A 67 -5.69 28.34 -9.73
CA GLN A 67 -5.40 29.47 -10.62
C GLN A 67 -4.92 30.67 -9.79
N THR A 68 -3.76 31.22 -10.14
CA THR A 68 -3.23 32.40 -9.46
C THR A 68 -2.27 33.18 -10.35
N SER A 69 -2.30 34.50 -10.23
CA SER A 69 -1.31 35.41 -10.82
C SER A 69 -0.11 35.66 -9.91
N ASN A 70 -0.14 35.17 -8.66
CA ASN A 70 0.92 35.42 -7.70
C ASN A 70 2.15 34.52 -8.01
N PRO A 71 3.31 35.11 -8.38
CA PRO A 71 4.48 34.36 -8.83
C PRO A 71 5.17 33.55 -7.70
N HIS A 72 4.78 33.76 -6.44
CA HIS A 72 5.29 32.99 -5.32
C HIS A 72 4.70 31.57 -5.24
N PHE A 73 3.53 31.35 -5.85
CA PHE A 73 2.92 30.03 -6.01
C PHE A 73 3.37 29.39 -7.32
N LYS A 74 4.49 28.66 -7.28
CA LYS A 74 5.10 28.03 -8.46
C LYS A 74 4.64 26.59 -8.67
N ASN A 75 4.52 25.85 -7.56
CA ASN A 75 4.08 24.46 -7.55
C ASN A 75 3.50 24.18 -6.16
N PRO A 76 2.33 24.75 -5.83
CA PRO A 76 1.74 24.63 -4.52
C PRO A 76 1.38 23.17 -4.19
N GLY A 77 1.55 22.77 -2.93
CA GLY A 77 1.15 21.46 -2.48
C GLY A 77 1.71 21.05 -1.14
N LEU A 78 1.54 19.77 -0.84
CA LEU A 78 1.91 19.13 0.42
C LEU A 78 3.21 18.35 0.26
N ASP A 79 4.15 18.54 1.18
CA ASP A 79 5.48 17.91 1.13
C ASP A 79 5.59 16.77 2.15
N PHE A 80 5.23 15.56 1.73
CA PHE A 80 5.21 14.35 2.57
C PHE A 80 6.57 14.01 3.16
N GLN A 81 7.63 14.25 2.39
CA GLN A 81 9.01 14.04 2.85
C GLN A 81 9.35 14.84 4.10
N LYS A 82 8.66 15.96 4.34
CA LYS A 82 8.92 16.85 5.48
C LYS A 82 7.79 16.83 6.52
N ALA A 83 6.92 15.82 6.46
CA ALA A 83 5.89 15.62 7.47
C ALA A 83 6.48 15.24 8.83
N ILE A 84 5.79 15.65 9.88
CA ILE A 84 6.24 15.47 11.27
C ILE A 84 5.12 14.88 12.10
N TYR A 85 5.50 14.03 13.04
CA TYR A 85 4.57 13.40 13.96
C TYR A 85 4.64 14.14 15.31
N VAL A 86 3.52 14.75 15.70
CA VAL A 86 3.49 15.73 16.81
C VAL A 86 2.26 15.50 17.68
N PRO A 87 2.41 15.50 19.02
CA PRO A 87 1.26 15.53 19.93
C PRO A 87 0.47 16.85 19.81
N LYS A 88 -0.85 16.80 19.98
CA LYS A 88 -1.75 17.94 19.73
C LYS A 88 -1.41 19.17 20.58
N GLU A 89 -0.96 18.97 21.81
CA GLU A 89 -0.57 20.03 22.75
C GLU A 89 0.58 20.90 22.26
N TYR A 90 1.39 20.41 21.31
CA TYR A 90 2.48 21.17 20.68
C TYR A 90 2.06 21.78 19.33
N THR A 91 0.76 21.77 19.03
CA THR A 91 0.22 22.37 17.80
C THR A 91 -0.63 23.59 18.11
N ILE A 92 -0.48 24.62 17.30
CA ILE A 92 -1.22 25.87 17.42
C ILE A 92 -2.13 25.96 16.19
N THR A 93 -3.44 25.80 16.40
CA THR A 93 -4.43 25.95 15.32
C THR A 93 -4.37 27.37 14.77
N ILE A 94 -4.36 27.49 13.43
CA ILE A 94 -4.39 28.77 12.73
C ILE A 94 -5.66 28.90 11.90
N GLN A 95 -6.09 30.13 11.68
CA GLN A 95 -7.18 30.42 10.75
C GLN A 95 -6.79 30.00 9.33
N ASN A 96 -7.75 29.44 8.59
CA ASN A 96 -7.54 29.14 7.18
C ASN A 96 -7.54 30.42 6.35
N THR A 97 -6.33 30.87 5.99
CA THR A 97 -6.10 32.00 5.09
C THR A 97 -5.46 31.55 3.77
N MET A 98 -5.58 30.25 3.41
CA MET A 98 -5.15 29.77 2.11
C MET A 98 -6.07 30.33 1.01
N PRO A 99 -5.60 30.43 -0.24
CA PRO A 99 -6.48 30.67 -1.38
C PRO A 99 -7.64 29.67 -1.38
N THR A 100 -8.88 30.18 -1.54
CA THR A 100 -10.10 29.37 -1.41
C THR A 100 -10.09 28.12 -2.28
N ASP A 101 -9.67 28.24 -3.54
CA ASP A 101 -9.57 27.10 -4.45
C ASP A 101 -8.58 26.03 -3.98
N GLN A 102 -7.46 26.44 -3.38
CA GLN A 102 -6.50 25.51 -2.79
C GLN A 102 -7.09 24.82 -1.56
N ALA A 103 -7.78 25.58 -0.70
CA ALA A 103 -8.42 25.06 0.50
C ALA A 103 -9.53 24.05 0.16
N ASN A 104 -10.35 24.37 -0.85
CA ASN A 104 -11.39 23.48 -1.36
C ASN A 104 -10.77 22.23 -1.99
N PHE A 105 -9.73 22.37 -2.81
CA PHE A 105 -9.04 21.23 -3.41
C PHE A 105 -8.51 20.24 -2.36
N ILE A 106 -7.92 20.74 -1.26
CA ILE A 106 -7.46 19.89 -0.16
C ILE A 106 -8.65 19.20 0.52
N SER A 107 -9.73 19.94 0.79
CA SER A 107 -10.95 19.41 1.41
C SER A 107 -11.57 18.29 0.56
N ASP A 108 -11.71 18.52 -0.74
CA ASP A 108 -12.36 17.60 -1.68
C ASP A 108 -11.52 16.34 -1.95
N ASN A 109 -10.22 16.38 -1.62
CA ASN A 109 -9.29 15.28 -1.86
C ASN A 109 -8.66 14.73 -0.57
N GLU A 110 -9.23 15.03 0.61
CA GLU A 110 -8.67 14.65 1.91
C GLU A 110 -8.33 13.16 1.99
N ASP A 111 -9.24 12.28 1.55
CA ASP A 111 -9.03 10.83 1.52
C ASP A 111 -7.90 10.39 0.60
N LYS A 112 -7.77 11.02 -0.58
CA LYS A 112 -6.71 10.71 -1.53
C LYS A 112 -5.35 11.16 -1.00
N ILE A 113 -5.31 12.34 -0.38
CA ILE A 113 -4.09 12.88 0.24
C ILE A 113 -3.67 11.95 1.38
N ARG A 114 -4.60 11.55 2.24
CA ARG A 114 -4.36 10.64 3.35
C ARG A 114 -3.80 9.30 2.89
N LYS A 115 -4.43 8.66 1.90
CA LYS A 115 -3.94 7.38 1.32
C LYS A 115 -2.56 7.53 0.70
N ALA A 116 -2.34 8.57 -0.11
CA ALA A 116 -1.04 8.82 -0.73
C ALA A 116 0.06 9.08 0.31
N PHE A 117 -0.29 9.74 1.41
CA PHE A 117 0.63 9.96 2.52
C PHE A 117 0.97 8.66 3.26
N GLU A 118 -0.01 7.83 3.56
CA GLU A 118 0.19 6.51 4.19
C GLU A 118 1.09 5.60 3.36
N GLU A 119 0.83 5.54 2.05
CA GLU A 119 1.67 4.79 1.09
C GLU A 119 3.11 5.33 1.08
N TYR A 120 3.28 6.65 1.14
CA TYR A 120 4.60 7.26 1.23
C TYR A 120 5.32 6.89 2.54
N VAL A 121 4.62 6.88 3.67
CA VAL A 121 5.19 6.47 4.97
C VAL A 121 5.71 5.03 4.91
N LEU A 122 4.89 4.10 4.41
CA LEU A 122 5.27 2.68 4.28
C LEU A 122 6.39 2.45 3.25
N PHE A 123 6.38 3.20 2.16
CA PHE A 123 7.46 3.19 1.18
C PHE A 123 8.78 3.64 1.80
N VAL A 124 8.78 4.72 2.59
CA VAL A 124 9.99 5.22 3.24
C VAL A 124 10.50 4.24 4.30
N ASP A 125 9.61 3.60 5.06
CA ASP A 125 9.96 2.61 6.08
C ASP A 125 10.70 1.40 5.48
N SER A 126 10.25 0.95 4.31
CA SER A 126 10.87 -0.16 3.56
C SER A 126 12.02 0.26 2.64
N ALA A 127 12.27 1.57 2.46
CA ALA A 127 13.27 2.06 1.52
C ALA A 127 14.71 1.80 2.00
N ASN A 128 15.63 1.64 1.03
CA ASN A 128 17.05 1.61 1.30
C ASN A 128 17.49 2.90 2.04
N LYS A 129 18.20 2.76 3.17
CA LYS A 129 18.66 3.88 4.01
C LYS A 129 19.56 4.88 3.28
N LYS A 130 20.19 4.47 2.17
CA LYS A 130 21.02 5.33 1.31
C LYS A 130 20.20 6.10 0.27
N SER A 131 18.95 5.72 0.03
CA SER A 131 18.08 6.37 -0.96
C SER A 131 17.79 7.82 -0.58
N ALA A 132 17.57 8.66 -1.60
CA ALA A 132 17.16 10.05 -1.39
C ALA A 132 15.82 10.13 -0.62
N SER A 133 14.91 9.19 -0.88
CA SER A 133 13.62 9.09 -0.19
C SER A 133 13.80 8.90 1.31
N TYR A 134 14.72 8.05 1.75
CA TYR A 134 15.01 7.85 3.18
C TYR A 134 15.81 9.01 3.77
N ARG A 135 16.98 9.33 3.18
CA ARG A 135 17.95 10.30 3.74
C ARG A 135 17.39 11.70 3.91
N PHE A 136 16.50 12.12 3.02
CA PHE A 136 15.91 13.45 3.06
C PHE A 136 14.53 13.44 3.70
N SER A 137 13.99 12.30 4.13
CA SER A 137 12.70 12.26 4.80
C SER A 137 12.82 12.50 6.29
N THR A 138 11.82 13.17 6.86
CA THR A 138 11.64 13.29 8.31
C THR A 138 10.83 12.13 8.87
N ILE A 139 10.16 11.33 8.03
CA ILE A 139 9.35 10.16 8.47
C ILE A 139 10.16 9.19 9.35
N PRO A 140 11.41 8.79 9.00
CA PRO A 140 12.17 7.85 9.84
C PRO A 140 12.53 8.36 11.23
N LEU A 141 12.33 9.65 11.51
CA LEU A 141 12.59 10.25 12.82
C LEU A 141 11.44 10.01 13.82
N PHE A 142 10.33 9.41 13.38
CA PHE A 142 9.11 9.22 14.16
C PHE A 142 8.61 7.76 14.03
N PRO A 143 9.34 6.78 14.60
CA PRO A 143 8.97 5.37 14.50
C PRO A 143 7.57 5.09 15.08
N GLU A 144 7.16 5.81 16.13
CA GLU A 144 5.84 5.66 16.74
C GLU A 144 4.71 6.00 15.74
N GLY A 145 4.92 7.06 14.94
CA GLY A 145 3.99 7.47 13.90
C GLY A 145 3.92 6.48 12.72
N ILE A 146 5.01 5.77 12.43
CA ILE A 146 5.05 4.72 11.40
C ILE A 146 4.23 3.51 11.88
N GLU A 147 4.43 3.08 13.12
CA GLU A 147 3.71 1.93 13.68
C GLU A 147 2.19 2.18 13.75
N LYS A 148 1.75 3.42 14.03
CA LYS A 148 0.33 3.77 13.93
C LYS A 148 -0.22 3.60 12.52
N ILE A 149 0.50 4.02 11.48
CA ILE A 149 0.08 3.86 10.08
C ILE A 149 0.00 2.37 9.70
N LYS A 150 0.97 1.56 10.15
CA LYS A 150 0.92 0.10 9.97
C LYS A 150 -0.29 -0.52 10.66
N ALA A 151 -0.57 -0.14 11.90
CA ALA A 151 -1.74 -0.63 12.63
C ALA A 151 -3.05 -0.25 11.94
N LEU A 152 -3.18 1.01 11.49
CA LEU A 152 -4.34 1.45 10.71
C LEU A 152 -4.54 0.62 9.45
N LYS A 153 -3.47 0.32 8.71
CA LYS A 153 -3.54 -0.52 7.51
C LYS A 153 -3.89 -1.96 7.82
N GLN A 154 -3.41 -2.52 8.93
CA GLN A 154 -3.81 -3.86 9.36
C GLN A 154 -5.27 -3.92 9.76
N THR A 155 -5.80 -2.90 10.42
CA THR A 155 -7.23 -2.79 10.74
C THR A 155 -8.07 -2.60 9.49
N GLU A 156 -7.65 -1.74 8.55
CA GLU A 156 -8.33 -1.60 7.24
C GLU A 156 -8.36 -2.94 6.49
N VAL A 157 -7.27 -3.70 6.48
CA VAL A 157 -7.26 -5.05 5.87
C VAL A 157 -8.24 -5.98 6.59
N LYS A 158 -8.26 -6.00 7.93
CA LYS A 158 -9.21 -6.82 8.71
C LYS A 158 -10.66 -6.39 8.52
N ASP A 159 -10.93 -5.09 8.39
CA ASP A 159 -12.26 -4.55 8.17
C ASP A 159 -12.72 -4.82 6.73
N ILE A 160 -11.82 -4.70 5.75
CA ILE A 160 -12.03 -5.12 4.35
C ILE A 160 -12.26 -6.64 4.24
N ASP A 161 -11.62 -7.43 5.11
CA ASP A 161 -11.83 -8.87 5.24
C ASP A 161 -13.17 -9.19 5.95
N SER A 162 -13.74 -8.25 6.70
CA SER A 162 -15.06 -8.36 7.34
C SER A 162 -16.22 -7.76 6.51
N GLU A 163 -15.93 -6.83 5.58
CA GLU A 163 -16.91 -6.19 4.71
C GLU A 163 -17.17 -6.99 3.43
N LYS A 164 -18.24 -7.78 3.51
CA LYS A 164 -18.88 -8.61 2.47
C LYS A 164 -17.94 -9.65 1.86
N GLU A 165 -18.21 -10.90 2.21
CA GLU A 165 -17.89 -12.08 1.44
C GLU A 165 -18.31 -11.82 -0.03
N ILE A 166 -17.38 -11.34 -0.86
CA ILE A 166 -17.62 -11.20 -2.29
C ILE A 166 -17.62 -12.62 -2.81
N ASP A 167 -18.81 -13.14 -3.12
CA ASP A 167 -18.95 -14.43 -3.78
C ASP A 167 -18.14 -14.38 -5.09
N LEU A 168 -17.12 -15.23 -5.15
CA LEU A 168 -16.25 -15.38 -6.32
C LEU A 168 -17.10 -15.58 -7.59
N ARG A 169 -18.24 -16.27 -7.52
CA ARG A 169 -19.15 -16.46 -8.66
C ARG A 169 -19.69 -15.15 -9.19
N GLN A 170 -20.02 -14.21 -8.32
CA GLN A 170 -20.53 -12.89 -8.71
C GLN A 170 -19.41 -12.01 -9.27
N ALA A 171 -18.23 -12.01 -8.63
CA ALA A 171 -17.04 -11.29 -9.12
C ALA A 171 -16.61 -11.77 -10.52
N LEU A 172 -16.71 -13.09 -10.75
CA LEU A 172 -16.41 -13.73 -12.03
C LEU A 172 -17.46 -13.42 -13.10
N LYS A 173 -18.74 -13.37 -12.73
CA LYS A 173 -19.82 -12.94 -13.64
C LYS A 173 -19.62 -11.50 -14.11
N ASN A 174 -19.10 -10.65 -13.24
CA ASN A 174 -18.81 -9.24 -13.53
C ASN A 174 -17.52 -9.03 -14.34
N GLN A 175 -16.70 -10.08 -14.53
CA GLN A 175 -15.37 -10.00 -15.16
C GLN A 175 -14.49 -8.89 -14.57
N ASN A 176 -14.65 -8.56 -13.28
CA ASN A 176 -13.92 -7.47 -12.63
C ASN A 176 -12.63 -8.00 -11.99
N PRO A 177 -11.43 -7.69 -12.53
CA PRO A 177 -10.18 -8.26 -12.04
C PRO A 177 -9.85 -7.89 -10.59
N PHE A 178 -10.32 -6.73 -10.11
CA PHE A 178 -10.10 -6.28 -8.74
C PHE A 178 -10.97 -7.06 -7.75
N GLU A 179 -12.25 -7.29 -8.07
CA GLU A 179 -13.17 -8.09 -7.26
C GLU A 179 -12.71 -9.55 -7.21
N VAL A 180 -12.26 -10.10 -8.34
CA VAL A 180 -11.71 -11.46 -8.41
C VAL A 180 -10.45 -11.57 -7.54
N LYS A 181 -9.50 -10.63 -7.65
CA LYS A 181 -8.28 -10.64 -6.81
C LYS A 181 -8.60 -10.53 -5.32
N LYS A 182 -9.62 -9.74 -4.94
CA LYS A 182 -10.07 -9.60 -3.55
C LYS A 182 -10.74 -10.89 -3.04
N ALA A 183 -11.69 -11.45 -3.81
CA ALA A 183 -12.38 -12.70 -3.45
C ALA A 183 -11.40 -13.88 -3.30
N LEU A 184 -10.38 -13.95 -4.16
CA LEU A 184 -9.37 -15.01 -4.09
C LEU A 184 -8.47 -14.87 -2.87
N LYS A 185 -8.02 -13.66 -2.53
CA LYS A 185 -7.24 -13.45 -1.30
C LYS A 185 -7.96 -13.92 -0.05
N LEU A 186 -9.28 -13.77 0.00
CA LEU A 186 -10.11 -14.11 1.17
C LEU A 186 -10.32 -15.61 1.35
N ASP A 187 -10.26 -16.41 0.27
CA ASP A 187 -10.85 -17.75 0.27
C ASP A 187 -9.87 -18.86 -0.19
N LEU A 188 -8.60 -18.52 -0.48
CA LEU A 188 -7.53 -19.47 -0.84
C LEU A 188 -7.31 -20.59 0.21
N VAL A 189 -7.57 -20.31 1.49
CA VAL A 189 -7.49 -21.30 2.58
C VAL A 189 -8.59 -22.37 2.48
N SER A 190 -9.73 -22.05 1.85
CA SER A 190 -10.84 -22.99 1.63
C SER A 190 -10.74 -23.74 0.30
N TYR A 191 -10.29 -23.08 -0.78
CA TYR A 191 -10.12 -23.71 -2.11
C TYR A 191 -9.11 -24.86 -2.09
N GLY A 192 -8.03 -24.75 -1.32
CA GLY A 192 -7.08 -25.85 -1.16
C GLY A 192 -7.66 -27.06 -0.42
N LYS A 193 -8.75 -26.92 0.33
CA LYS A 193 -9.35 -27.99 1.15
C LYS A 193 -10.44 -28.76 0.41
N ASP A 194 -11.10 -28.13 -0.57
CA ASP A 194 -12.19 -28.71 -1.35
C ASP A 194 -11.80 -28.85 -2.83
N LYS A 195 -11.65 -30.11 -3.27
CA LYS A 195 -11.25 -30.46 -4.64
C LYS A 195 -12.19 -29.88 -5.71
N ASN A 196 -13.49 -29.86 -5.46
CA ASN A 196 -14.46 -29.37 -6.44
C ASN A 196 -14.35 -27.86 -6.61
N LYS A 197 -14.14 -27.13 -5.50
CA LYS A 197 -13.92 -25.69 -5.54
C LYS A 197 -12.61 -25.32 -6.25
N LEU A 198 -11.54 -26.08 -6.01
CA LEU A 198 -10.25 -25.90 -6.71
C LEU A 198 -10.41 -26.12 -8.23
N LYS A 199 -11.15 -27.14 -8.62
CA LYS A 199 -11.40 -27.46 -10.02
C LYS A 199 -12.21 -26.37 -10.74
N ASP A 200 -13.26 -25.86 -10.10
CA ASP A 200 -14.01 -24.71 -10.61
C ASP A 200 -13.09 -23.50 -10.79
N TYR A 201 -12.26 -23.21 -9.78
CA TYR A 201 -11.25 -22.17 -9.84
C TYR A 201 -10.29 -22.32 -11.04
N LEU A 202 -9.69 -23.50 -11.24
CA LEU A 202 -8.76 -23.73 -12.35
C LEU A 202 -9.42 -23.64 -13.73
N LYS A 203 -10.66 -24.13 -13.88
CA LYS A 203 -11.44 -24.02 -15.13
C LYS A 203 -11.72 -22.58 -15.53
N ILE A 204 -11.89 -21.69 -14.55
CA ILE A 204 -12.15 -20.28 -14.78
C ILE A 204 -10.86 -19.56 -15.22
N PHE A 205 -9.74 -19.83 -14.57
CA PHE A 205 -8.45 -19.25 -14.93
C PHE A 205 -7.91 -19.76 -16.27
N ALA A 206 -8.24 -20.99 -16.66
CA ALA A 206 -8.02 -21.50 -18.01
C ALA A 206 -8.64 -20.59 -19.10
N ARG A 207 -9.73 -19.87 -18.77
CA ARG A 207 -10.41 -18.93 -19.67
C ARG A 207 -9.93 -17.47 -19.52
N MET A 208 -9.08 -17.17 -18.54
CA MET A 208 -8.54 -15.82 -18.26
C MET A 208 -7.01 -15.86 -18.11
N PRO A 209 -6.26 -16.11 -19.20
CA PRO A 209 -4.83 -16.40 -19.14
C PRO A 209 -3.96 -15.24 -18.62
N TYR A 210 -4.43 -13.99 -18.67
CA TYR A 210 -3.69 -12.82 -18.17
C TYR A 210 -3.69 -12.71 -16.63
N LEU A 211 -4.54 -13.46 -15.92
CA LEU A 211 -4.57 -13.52 -14.46
C LEU A 211 -3.95 -14.81 -13.91
N SER A 212 -3.56 -15.76 -14.76
CA SER A 212 -3.20 -17.12 -14.33
C SER A 212 -1.84 -17.20 -13.65
N VAL A 213 -0.81 -16.51 -14.15
CA VAL A 213 0.58 -16.72 -13.70
C VAL A 213 0.79 -16.29 -12.24
N GLU A 214 0.48 -15.03 -11.89
CA GLU A 214 0.69 -14.52 -10.52
C GLU A 214 -0.20 -15.26 -9.49
N ASN A 215 -1.45 -15.56 -9.84
CA ASN A 215 -2.37 -16.22 -8.92
C ASN A 215 -2.05 -17.71 -8.74
N LEU A 216 -1.56 -18.40 -9.77
CA LEU A 216 -1.05 -19.76 -9.64
C LEU A 216 0.21 -19.81 -8.77
N GLN A 217 1.12 -18.85 -8.91
CA GLN A 217 2.29 -18.74 -8.04
C GLN A 217 1.90 -18.55 -6.57
N LEU A 218 0.92 -17.69 -6.30
CA LEU A 218 0.39 -17.50 -4.93
C LEU A 218 -0.27 -18.78 -4.39
N LEU A 219 -1.04 -19.48 -5.22
CA LEU A 219 -1.70 -20.74 -4.87
C LEU A 219 -0.68 -21.85 -4.54
N VAL A 220 0.36 -22.00 -5.36
CA VAL A 220 1.45 -22.97 -5.18
C VAL A 220 2.30 -22.63 -3.96
N ALA A 221 2.65 -21.35 -3.75
CA ALA A 221 3.44 -20.90 -2.60
C ALA A 221 2.75 -21.14 -1.26
N GLN A 222 1.42 -21.04 -1.21
CA GLN A 222 0.63 -21.29 0.01
C GLN A 222 0.30 -22.77 0.21
N LYS A 223 0.23 -23.55 -0.87
CA LYS A 223 -0.10 -24.98 -0.81
C LYS A 223 0.74 -25.80 -1.81
N ALA A 224 1.95 -26.15 -1.39
CA ALA A 224 2.93 -26.93 -2.15
C ALA A 224 2.38 -28.25 -2.75
N ASP A 225 1.41 -28.88 -2.09
CA ASP A 225 0.82 -30.17 -2.46
C ASP A 225 -0.40 -30.07 -3.39
N ILE A 226 -0.78 -28.86 -3.84
CA ILE A 226 -1.97 -28.65 -4.68
C ILE A 226 -1.93 -29.41 -6.01
N ARG A 227 -0.74 -29.73 -6.52
CA ARG A 227 -0.51 -30.61 -7.68
C ARG A 227 -0.99 -32.06 -7.49
N LYS A 228 -1.23 -32.48 -6.25
CA LYS A 228 -1.83 -33.79 -5.95
C LYS A 228 -3.35 -33.78 -6.13
N LEU A 229 -3.97 -32.61 -6.15
CA LEU A 229 -5.42 -32.46 -6.21
C LEU A 229 -5.94 -32.39 -7.64
N GLU A 230 -5.23 -31.71 -8.54
CA GLU A 230 -5.61 -31.53 -9.95
C GLU A 230 -4.35 -31.48 -10.84
N ARG A 231 -4.18 -32.47 -11.73
CA ARG A 231 -3.07 -32.54 -12.72
C ARG A 231 -3.56 -32.21 -14.13
N LEU A 232 -2.67 -31.79 -15.03
CA LEU A 232 -3.01 -31.64 -16.45
C LEU A 232 -3.55 -32.95 -17.04
N THR A 233 -3.00 -34.09 -16.62
CA THR A 233 -3.46 -35.42 -17.03
C THR A 233 -4.91 -35.69 -16.64
N ASP A 234 -5.31 -35.26 -15.44
CA ASP A 234 -6.68 -35.45 -14.95
C ASP A 234 -7.66 -34.60 -15.77
N TRP A 235 -7.27 -33.36 -16.10
CA TRP A 235 -8.06 -32.49 -16.97
C TRP A 235 -8.19 -33.05 -18.39
N GLN A 236 -7.12 -33.60 -18.97
CA GLN A 236 -7.13 -34.22 -20.30
C GLN A 236 -8.07 -35.42 -20.37
N MET A 237 -8.10 -36.26 -19.31
CA MET A 237 -9.02 -37.38 -19.23
C MET A 237 -10.49 -36.94 -19.20
N GLU A 238 -10.77 -35.79 -18.60
CA GLU A 238 -12.14 -35.25 -18.50
C GLU A 238 -12.58 -34.43 -19.71
N ASN A 239 -11.64 -33.97 -20.56
CA ASN A 239 -11.91 -33.14 -21.73
C ASN A 239 -11.22 -33.73 -22.98
N PRO A 240 -11.58 -34.96 -23.38
CA PRO A 240 -10.86 -35.70 -24.44
C PRO A 240 -10.95 -35.03 -25.82
N ASP A 241 -11.99 -34.21 -26.05
CA ASP A 241 -12.25 -33.54 -27.32
C ASP A 241 -11.53 -32.17 -27.45
N GLU A 242 -10.92 -31.67 -26.36
CA GLU A 242 -10.20 -30.39 -26.39
C GLU A 242 -8.74 -30.59 -26.84
N THR A 243 -8.41 -30.06 -28.02
CA THR A 243 -7.06 -30.14 -28.59
C THR A 243 -6.10 -29.07 -28.04
N VAL A 244 -6.64 -27.99 -27.46
CA VAL A 244 -5.86 -26.88 -26.90
C VAL A 244 -5.80 -27.02 -25.38
N GLN A 245 -4.61 -27.32 -24.87
CA GLN A 245 -4.39 -27.45 -23.43
C GLN A 245 -4.35 -26.07 -22.75
N PRO A 246 -5.02 -25.89 -21.61
CA PRO A 246 -5.00 -24.60 -20.93
C PRO A 246 -3.64 -24.37 -20.28
N HIS A 247 -3.05 -23.20 -20.55
CA HIS A 247 -1.78 -22.78 -19.95
C HIS A 247 -1.79 -22.85 -18.41
N THR A 248 -2.94 -22.66 -17.78
CA THR A 248 -3.10 -22.71 -16.32
C THR A 248 -2.71 -24.08 -15.73
N TYR A 249 -3.12 -25.18 -16.36
CA TYR A 249 -2.77 -26.53 -15.89
C TYR A 249 -1.32 -26.89 -16.23
N GLN A 250 -0.83 -26.44 -17.39
CA GLN A 250 0.58 -26.59 -17.76
C GLN A 250 1.51 -25.85 -16.79
N LEU A 251 1.14 -24.63 -16.38
CA LEU A 251 1.87 -23.84 -15.40
C LEU A 251 1.88 -24.51 -14.04
N LEU A 252 0.74 -25.04 -13.58
CA LEU A 252 0.66 -25.77 -12.31
C LEU A 252 1.63 -26.97 -12.28
N ASP A 253 1.71 -27.73 -13.37
CA ASP A 253 2.58 -28.91 -13.46
C ASP A 253 4.07 -28.56 -13.61
N THR A 254 4.40 -27.40 -14.18
CA THR A 254 5.78 -26.96 -14.46
C THR A 254 6.45 -26.17 -13.32
N GLN A 255 5.71 -25.75 -12.28
CA GLN A 255 6.32 -25.04 -11.15
C GLN A 255 7.10 -26.01 -10.25
N TYR A 256 8.42 -25.90 -10.18
CA TYR A 256 9.22 -26.61 -9.19
C TYR A 256 8.87 -26.06 -7.79
N VAL A 257 8.50 -26.94 -6.86
CA VAL A 257 8.35 -26.54 -5.45
C VAL A 257 9.61 -27.02 -4.79
N THR A 258 10.44 -26.06 -4.41
CA THR A 258 11.56 -26.31 -3.52
C THR A 258 11.01 -26.80 -2.18
N LYS A 259 11.24 -28.06 -1.85
CA LYS A 259 10.85 -28.59 -0.53
C LYS A 259 11.71 -27.87 0.50
N LEU A 260 11.14 -27.50 1.64
CA LEU A 260 11.90 -26.89 2.74
C LEU A 260 12.06 -27.90 3.89
N ASP A 261 13.21 -27.89 4.54
CA ASP A 261 13.47 -28.67 5.75
C ASP A 261 12.75 -28.06 6.97
N GLU A 262 12.84 -28.72 8.13
CA GLU A 262 12.23 -28.26 9.38
C GLU A 262 12.75 -26.89 9.86
N LYS A 263 13.83 -26.38 9.26
CA LYS A 263 14.45 -25.07 9.54
C LYS A 263 14.15 -24.05 8.44
N GLY A 264 13.32 -24.39 7.45
CA GLY A 264 12.92 -23.52 6.35
C GLY A 264 13.97 -23.36 5.24
N GLN A 265 14.95 -24.26 5.14
CA GLN A 265 15.96 -24.27 4.07
C GLN A 265 15.58 -25.22 2.92
N PRO A 266 15.91 -24.89 1.66
CA PRO A 266 15.75 -25.78 0.52
C PRO A 266 16.34 -27.18 0.73
N ILE A 267 15.51 -28.21 0.64
CA ILE A 267 15.93 -29.61 0.52
C ILE A 267 16.37 -29.82 -0.92
N ILE A 268 17.67 -29.89 -1.11
CA ILE A 268 18.27 -30.17 -2.41
C ILE A 268 18.17 -31.68 -2.67
N ASP A 269 17.65 -32.06 -3.85
CA ASP A 269 17.58 -33.46 -4.27
C ASP A 269 18.95 -34.03 -4.66
N ASP A 270 19.00 -35.35 -4.89
CA ASP A 270 20.23 -36.08 -5.23
C ASP A 270 20.87 -35.63 -6.56
N GLU A 271 20.16 -34.82 -7.36
CA GLU A 271 20.64 -34.21 -8.60
C GLU A 271 21.13 -32.76 -8.42
N GLY A 272 21.11 -32.23 -7.19
CA GLY A 272 21.58 -30.88 -6.87
C GLY A 272 20.57 -29.77 -7.16
N LYS A 273 19.28 -30.08 -7.34
CA LYS A 273 18.22 -29.09 -7.55
C LYS A 273 17.44 -28.84 -6.26
N ALA A 274 17.10 -27.57 -6.03
CA ALA A 274 16.33 -27.09 -4.89
C ALA A 274 14.81 -27.25 -5.12
#